data_AF-Q3TNW8-F1
#
_entry.id   AF-Q3TNW8-F1
#
_cell.length_a   1.000
_cell.length_b   1.000
_cell.length_c   1.000
_cell.angle_alpha   90.00
_cell.angle_beta   90.00
_cell.angle_gamma   90.00
#
_symmetry.space_group_name_H-M   'P 1'
#
loop_
_entity.id
_entity.type
_entity.pdbx_description
1 polymer ?
#
loop_
_entity_poly.entity_id
_entity_poly.type
_entity_poly.pdbx_seq_one_letter_code
_entity_poly.pdbx_strand_id
1 'polypeptide(L)'
;KQVYDIAAKFGGLAAGEDNGQRGYLLTYVIAYIRDLGLEYYVIGESFETSAPWDRVIDLCRNVKERIRRECKERGVQFAPLSTCRVTQTYDAGACIYFYFAFNYRGISDPLTVFEHTEAAAREEILANGGSLSHHHGVGKIRKQWLKESISDVGFGMLKSVKEYVDPSNIFGNRNLL
;
A
#
# COMPACT_ATOMS: atom_id res chain seq x y z
N LYS A 1 -29.43 -1.39 10.85
CA LYS A 1 -30.12 -0.18 11.37
C LYS A 1 -29.14 0.77 12.07
N GLN A 2 -28.56 0.39 13.21
CA GLN A 2 -27.62 1.25 13.97
C GLN A 2 -26.49 1.89 13.13
N VAL A 3 -25.82 1.13 12.26
CA VAL A 3 -24.74 1.65 11.40
C VAL A 3 -25.24 2.72 10.41
N TYR A 4 -26.43 2.54 9.83
CA TYR A 4 -27.03 3.53 8.93
C TYR A 4 -27.43 4.81 9.69
N ASP A 5 -27.95 4.68 10.90
CA ASP A 5 -28.32 5.83 11.74
C ASP A 5 -27.09 6.67 12.12
N ILE A 6 -25.93 6.04 12.32
CA ILE A 6 -24.65 6.74 12.53
C ILE A 6 -24.21 7.43 11.24
N ALA A 7 -24.21 6.73 10.09
CA ALA A 7 -23.80 7.29 8.81
C ALA A 7 -24.63 8.52 8.41
N ALA A 8 -25.93 8.53 8.70
CA ALA A 8 -26.83 9.65 8.43
C ALA A 8 -26.38 10.95 9.13
N LYS A 9 -25.76 10.87 10.33
CA LYS A 9 -25.22 12.04 11.04
C LYS A 9 -24.07 12.73 10.30
N PHE A 10 -23.43 12.03 9.37
CA PHE A 10 -22.36 12.52 8.50
C PHE A 10 -22.85 12.72 7.05
N GLY A 11 -24.17 12.76 6.81
CA GLY A 11 -24.75 12.94 5.48
C GLY A 11 -24.79 11.68 4.60
N GLY A 12 -24.52 10.50 5.17
CA GLY A 12 -24.59 9.23 4.46
C GLY A 12 -26.01 8.84 4.07
N LEU A 13 -26.19 8.38 2.83
CA LEU A 13 -27.45 7.89 2.27
C LEU A 13 -27.33 6.40 1.90
N ALA A 14 -28.39 5.61 2.11
CA ALA A 14 -28.40 4.21 1.72
C ALA A 14 -28.30 4.08 0.19
N ALA A 15 -27.30 3.33 -0.28
CA ALA A 15 -26.98 3.18 -1.70
C ALA A 15 -27.42 1.83 -2.30
N GLY A 16 -28.29 1.08 -1.63
CA GLY A 16 -28.77 -0.23 -2.08
C GLY A 16 -27.80 -1.40 -1.82
N GLU A 17 -28.35 -2.58 -1.60
CA GLU A 17 -27.59 -3.79 -1.25
C GLU A 17 -26.73 -4.33 -2.39
N ASP A 18 -27.19 -4.20 -3.64
CA ASP A 18 -26.51 -4.66 -4.84
C ASP A 18 -25.10 -4.05 -4.99
N ASN A 19 -24.93 -2.78 -4.58
CA ASN A 19 -23.62 -2.14 -4.60
C ASN A 19 -22.66 -2.77 -3.59
N GLY A 20 -23.16 -3.13 -2.40
CA GLY A 20 -22.40 -3.86 -1.40
C GLY A 20 -22.01 -5.25 -1.91
N GLN A 21 -22.97 -6.04 -2.38
CA GLN A 21 -22.73 -7.39 -2.88
C GLN A 21 -21.75 -7.42 -4.05
N ARG A 22 -21.93 -6.53 -5.04
CA ARG A 22 -21.00 -6.40 -6.18
C ARG A 22 -19.60 -6.02 -5.71
N GLY A 23 -19.48 -5.10 -4.77
CA GLY A 23 -18.19 -4.68 -4.19
C GLY A 23 -17.44 -5.84 -3.53
N TYR A 24 -18.12 -6.67 -2.76
CA TYR A 24 -17.52 -7.84 -2.12
C TYR A 24 -17.11 -8.91 -3.14
N LEU A 25 -17.96 -9.24 -4.10
CA LEU A 25 -17.65 -10.23 -5.14
C LEU A 25 -16.47 -9.81 -6.02
N LEU A 26 -16.37 -8.51 -6.33
CA LEU A 26 -15.31 -7.97 -7.19
C LEU A 26 -13.91 -8.13 -6.56
N THR A 27 -13.79 -8.26 -5.23
CA THR A 27 -12.50 -8.36 -4.54
C THR A 27 -11.65 -9.55 -5.02
N TYR A 28 -12.28 -10.67 -5.38
CA TYR A 28 -11.59 -11.86 -5.88
C TYR A 28 -11.18 -11.75 -7.35
N VAL A 29 -11.76 -10.79 -8.08
CA VAL A 29 -11.57 -10.66 -9.54
C VAL A 29 -10.58 -9.53 -9.88
N ILE A 30 -10.41 -8.53 -9.01
CA ILE A 30 -9.50 -7.40 -9.25
C ILE A 30 -8.06 -7.85 -9.56
N ALA A 31 -7.60 -8.96 -8.99
CA ALA A 31 -6.26 -9.48 -9.28
C ALA A 31 -6.05 -9.79 -10.77
N TYR A 32 -7.07 -10.29 -11.47
CA TYR A 32 -7.02 -10.60 -12.90
C TYR A 32 -6.95 -9.35 -13.79
N ILE A 33 -7.35 -8.17 -13.26
CA ILE A 33 -7.23 -6.90 -13.99
C ILE A 33 -5.75 -6.53 -14.20
N ARG A 34 -4.83 -7.03 -13.38
CA ARG A 34 -3.39 -6.83 -13.58
C ARG A 34 -2.93 -7.40 -14.92
N ASP A 35 -3.20 -8.68 -15.17
CA ASP A 35 -2.77 -9.35 -16.40
C ASP A 35 -3.42 -8.72 -17.63
N LEU A 36 -4.70 -8.38 -17.53
CA LEU A 36 -5.37 -7.56 -18.55
C LEU A 36 -4.65 -6.23 -18.78
N GLY A 37 -4.27 -5.50 -17.73
CA GLY A 37 -3.53 -4.25 -17.85
C GLY A 37 -2.18 -4.42 -18.56
N LEU A 38 -1.46 -5.49 -18.24
CA LEU A 38 -0.17 -5.82 -18.85
C LEU A 38 -0.28 -6.04 -20.36
N GLU A 39 -1.39 -6.61 -20.85
CA GLU A 39 -1.65 -6.74 -22.30
C GLU A 39 -1.78 -5.39 -23.02
N TYR A 40 -2.13 -4.32 -22.29
CA TYR A 40 -2.39 -2.98 -22.83
C TYR A 40 -1.43 -1.91 -22.30
N TYR A 41 -0.20 -2.29 -21.96
CA TYR A 41 0.86 -1.37 -21.53
C TYR A 41 0.53 -0.60 -20.23
N VAL A 42 -0.30 -1.18 -19.36
CA VAL A 42 -0.59 -0.63 -18.03
C VAL A 42 0.07 -1.51 -16.98
N ILE A 43 0.95 -0.91 -16.19
CA ILE A 43 1.51 -1.55 -14.99
C ILE A 43 0.89 -0.92 -13.75
N GLY A 44 0.72 -1.72 -12.72
CA GLY A 44 0.18 -1.26 -11.46
C GLY A 44 0.26 -2.32 -10.37
N GLU A 45 0.13 -1.85 -9.15
CA GLU A 45 0.28 -2.65 -7.94
C GLU A 45 -0.58 -2.06 -6.83
N SER A 46 -0.96 -2.92 -5.91
CA SER A 46 -1.59 -2.51 -4.67
C SER A 46 -0.59 -2.47 -3.53
N PHE A 47 -0.69 -1.45 -2.69
CA PHE A 47 0.11 -1.36 -1.48
C PHE A 47 -0.73 -0.78 -0.34
N GLU A 48 -0.23 -0.92 0.88
CA GLU A 48 -1.04 -0.71 2.07
C GLU A 48 -0.22 -0.16 3.22
N THR A 49 -0.93 0.40 4.21
CA THR A 49 -0.39 0.83 5.49
C THR A 49 -1.50 0.83 6.54
N SER A 50 -1.14 0.96 7.82
CA SER A 50 -2.05 1.33 8.89
C SER A 50 -1.64 2.67 9.49
N ALA A 51 -2.61 3.49 9.90
CA ALA A 51 -2.33 4.80 10.46
C ALA A 51 -3.32 5.16 11.59
N PRO A 52 -2.91 5.99 12.56
CA PRO A 52 -3.82 6.60 13.52
C PRO A 52 -4.91 7.43 12.84
N TRP A 53 -6.09 7.52 13.47
CA TRP A 53 -7.27 8.19 12.90
C TRP A 53 -7.02 9.62 12.44
N ASP A 54 -6.28 10.39 13.22
CA ASP A 54 -5.94 11.80 12.96
C ASP A 54 -4.97 11.98 11.78
N ARG A 55 -4.37 10.89 11.26
CA ARG A 55 -3.45 10.92 10.11
C ARG A 55 -4.08 10.46 8.80
N VAL A 56 -5.21 9.74 8.84
CA VAL A 56 -5.77 9.02 7.68
C VAL A 56 -6.03 9.94 6.48
N ILE A 57 -6.66 11.09 6.70
CA ILE A 57 -7.07 11.99 5.60
C ILE A 57 -5.85 12.62 4.92
N ASP A 58 -4.91 13.12 5.71
CA ASP A 58 -3.69 13.76 5.21
C ASP A 58 -2.79 12.74 4.52
N LEU A 59 -2.60 11.56 5.11
CA LEU A 59 -1.84 10.46 4.51
C LEU A 59 -2.45 10.07 3.15
N CYS A 60 -3.76 9.84 3.07
CA CYS A 60 -4.43 9.52 1.80
C CYS A 60 -4.21 10.59 0.73
N ARG A 61 -4.33 11.87 1.09
CA ARG A 61 -4.15 13.00 0.17
C ARG A 61 -2.70 13.09 -0.31
N ASN A 62 -1.76 13.08 0.62
CA ASN A 62 -0.35 13.35 0.36
C ASN A 62 0.31 12.19 -0.40
N VAL A 63 -0.01 10.94 -0.07
CA VAL A 63 0.49 9.76 -0.82
C VAL A 63 0.00 9.76 -2.26
N LYS A 64 -1.29 10.05 -2.49
CA LYS A 64 -1.81 10.16 -3.86
C LYS A 64 -1.14 11.28 -4.65
N GLU A 65 -0.86 12.41 -3.99
CA GLU A 65 -0.19 13.54 -4.62
C GLU A 65 1.29 13.28 -4.89
N ARG A 66 1.99 12.59 -3.98
CA ARG A 66 3.36 12.11 -4.18
C ARG A 66 3.45 11.27 -5.45
N ILE A 67 2.54 10.30 -5.62
CA ILE A 67 2.50 9.45 -6.81
C ILE A 67 2.33 10.26 -8.09
N ARG A 68 1.38 11.23 -8.11
CA ARG A 68 1.18 12.09 -9.29
C ARG A 68 2.43 12.88 -9.63
N ARG A 69 3.08 13.47 -8.63
CA ARG A 69 4.31 14.25 -8.79
C ARG A 69 5.46 13.40 -9.31
N GLU A 70 5.74 12.26 -8.68
CA GLU A 70 6.84 11.37 -9.04
C GLU A 70 6.67 10.80 -10.47
N CYS A 71 5.44 10.43 -10.86
CA CYS A 71 5.13 10.00 -12.22
C CYS A 71 5.37 11.13 -13.23
N LYS A 72 4.90 12.34 -12.94
CA LYS A 72 5.10 13.51 -13.82
C LYS A 72 6.58 13.83 -14.00
N GLU A 73 7.35 13.82 -12.93
CA GLU A 73 8.80 14.08 -12.95
C GLU A 73 9.58 13.00 -13.70
N ARG A 74 9.09 11.75 -13.70
CA ARG A 74 9.66 10.62 -14.47
C ARG A 74 9.16 10.51 -15.91
N GLY A 75 8.40 11.49 -16.39
CA GLY A 75 7.96 11.55 -17.78
C GLY A 75 6.78 10.64 -18.12
N VAL A 76 6.03 10.14 -17.12
CA VAL A 76 4.77 9.44 -17.37
C VAL A 76 3.78 10.42 -18.01
N GLN A 77 3.32 10.09 -19.22
CA GLN A 77 2.58 11.02 -20.09
C GLN A 77 1.21 11.41 -19.54
N PHE A 78 0.57 10.51 -18.79
CA PHE A 78 -0.77 10.69 -18.26
C PHE A 78 -0.73 10.68 -16.74
N ALA A 79 -1.68 11.38 -16.11
CA ALA A 79 -1.85 11.27 -14.66
C ALA A 79 -2.11 9.79 -14.28
N PRO A 80 -1.37 9.24 -13.31
CA PRO A 80 -1.54 7.85 -12.91
C PRO A 80 -2.91 7.64 -12.24
N LEU A 81 -3.44 6.42 -12.34
CA LEU A 81 -4.45 5.97 -11.39
C LEU A 81 -3.78 5.93 -10.02
N SER A 82 -4.26 6.77 -9.11
CA SER A 82 -3.80 6.81 -7.72
C SER A 82 -5.02 6.96 -6.83
N THR A 83 -5.48 5.84 -6.28
CA THR A 83 -6.72 5.73 -5.51
C THR A 83 -6.49 5.00 -4.20
N CYS A 84 -7.41 5.17 -3.26
CA CYS A 84 -7.32 4.57 -1.94
C CYS A 84 -8.70 4.21 -1.37
N ARG A 85 -8.74 3.25 -0.46
CA ARG A 85 -9.90 2.93 0.38
C ARG A 85 -9.46 2.59 1.79
N VAL A 86 -10.32 2.86 2.77
CA VAL A 86 -10.17 2.34 4.14
C VAL A 86 -10.76 0.94 4.16
N THR A 87 -9.95 -0.06 4.52
CA THR A 87 -10.35 -1.48 4.43
C THR A 87 -10.62 -2.12 5.79
N GLN A 88 -10.06 -1.57 6.87
CA GLN A 88 -10.28 -2.03 8.23
C GLN A 88 -10.29 -0.84 9.18
N THR A 89 -11.05 -0.98 10.27
CA THR A 89 -11.18 0.02 11.34
C THR A 89 -10.84 -0.61 12.68
N TYR A 90 -10.10 0.10 13.50
CA TYR A 90 -9.66 -0.30 14.82
C TYR A 90 -9.93 0.84 15.81
N ASP A 91 -9.84 0.55 17.11
CA ASP A 91 -9.93 1.59 18.14
C ASP A 91 -8.88 2.69 17.91
N ALA A 92 -7.66 2.30 17.58
CA ALA A 92 -6.52 3.20 17.44
C ALA A 92 -6.31 3.77 16.02
N GLY A 93 -7.04 3.31 15.00
CA GLY A 93 -6.79 3.76 13.64
C GLY A 93 -7.42 2.91 12.54
N ALA A 94 -6.85 2.98 11.34
CA ALA A 94 -7.40 2.32 10.15
C ALA A 94 -6.32 1.68 9.28
N CYS A 95 -6.71 0.65 8.53
CA CYS A 95 -5.94 0.16 7.39
C CYS A 95 -6.33 0.94 6.14
N ILE A 96 -5.34 1.42 5.42
CA ILE A 96 -5.50 2.17 4.17
C ILE A 96 -4.87 1.36 3.05
N TYR A 97 -5.64 1.12 1.99
CA TYR A 97 -5.23 0.32 0.85
C TYR A 97 -5.25 1.19 -0.41
N PHE A 98 -4.11 1.25 -1.10
CA PHE A 98 -3.92 2.04 -2.30
C PHE A 98 -3.83 1.15 -3.53
N TYR A 99 -4.27 1.68 -4.67
CA TYR A 99 -3.93 1.17 -5.99
C TYR A 99 -3.22 2.27 -6.76
N PHE A 100 -2.08 1.90 -7.34
CA PHE A 100 -1.29 2.74 -8.24
C PHE A 100 -1.14 2.02 -9.57
N ALA A 101 -1.49 2.69 -10.67
CA ALA A 101 -1.26 2.18 -12.01
C ALA A 101 -1.03 3.31 -13.02
N PHE A 102 -0.28 3.05 -14.08
CA PHE A 102 -0.07 4.00 -15.17
C PHE A 102 0.21 3.30 -16.50
N ASN A 103 -0.08 4.02 -17.59
CA ASN A 103 0.32 3.60 -18.93
C ASN A 103 1.80 3.94 -19.15
N TYR A 104 2.61 2.93 -19.43
CA TYR A 104 4.06 3.09 -19.52
C TYR A 104 4.59 3.32 -20.95
N ARG A 105 3.71 3.48 -21.96
CA ARG A 105 4.15 3.77 -23.33
C ARG A 105 5.05 5.00 -23.39
N GLY A 106 6.17 4.86 -24.07
CA GLY A 106 7.18 5.91 -24.23
C GLY A 106 8.15 6.06 -23.06
N ILE A 107 8.01 5.26 -21.99
CA ILE A 107 9.02 5.18 -20.92
C ILE A 107 10.08 4.14 -21.31
N SER A 108 11.36 4.52 -21.21
CA SER A 108 12.49 3.66 -21.56
C SER A 108 12.66 2.48 -20.61
N ASP A 109 12.57 2.74 -19.31
CA ASP A 109 12.64 1.72 -18.25
C ASP A 109 11.43 1.85 -17.30
N PRO A 110 10.29 1.23 -17.66
CA PRO A 110 9.05 1.40 -16.93
C PRO A 110 9.07 0.73 -15.55
N LEU A 111 9.88 -0.32 -15.36
CA LEU A 111 10.00 -1.01 -14.08
C LEU A 111 10.75 -0.15 -13.07
N THR A 112 11.85 0.50 -13.46
CA THR A 112 12.57 1.44 -12.59
C THR A 112 11.70 2.64 -12.20
N VAL A 113 10.90 3.18 -13.15
CA VAL A 113 9.94 4.25 -12.83
C VAL A 113 8.90 3.78 -11.81
N PHE A 114 8.36 2.58 -11.99
CA PHE A 114 7.41 1.98 -11.06
C PHE A 114 8.03 1.74 -9.67
N GLU A 115 9.20 1.11 -9.59
CA GLU A 115 9.91 0.80 -8.35
C GLU A 115 10.22 2.06 -7.55
N HIS A 116 10.80 3.08 -8.20
CA HIS A 116 11.10 4.35 -7.53
C HIS A 116 9.84 5.09 -7.08
N THR A 117 8.75 4.99 -7.83
CA THR A 117 7.48 5.63 -7.45
C THR A 117 6.81 4.91 -6.27
N GLU A 118 6.87 3.57 -6.20
CA GLU A 118 6.36 2.81 -5.04
C GLU A 118 7.20 3.09 -3.80
N ALA A 119 8.53 3.12 -3.92
CA ALA A 119 9.43 3.49 -2.82
C ALA A 119 9.17 4.92 -2.31
N ALA A 120 9.00 5.89 -3.22
CA ALA A 120 8.64 7.26 -2.87
C ALA A 120 7.27 7.35 -2.18
N ALA A 121 6.29 6.55 -2.62
CA ALA A 121 5.00 6.46 -1.94
C ALA A 121 5.15 5.84 -0.54
N ARG A 122 6.05 4.87 -0.35
CA ARG A 122 6.35 4.30 0.97
C ARG A 122 6.99 5.31 1.91
N GLU A 123 7.95 6.10 1.43
CA GLU A 123 8.53 7.21 2.20
C GLU A 123 7.46 8.20 2.64
N GLU A 124 6.55 8.57 1.73
CA GLU A 124 5.44 9.47 2.03
C GLU A 124 4.49 8.88 3.08
N ILE A 125 4.20 7.57 3.00
CA ILE A 125 3.42 6.87 4.03
C ILE A 125 4.07 7.03 5.40
N LEU A 126 5.38 6.73 5.51
CA LEU A 126 6.11 6.78 6.77
C LEU A 126 6.18 8.23 7.31
N ALA A 127 6.44 9.21 6.44
CA ALA A 127 6.47 10.63 6.79
C ALA A 127 5.11 11.17 7.30
N ASN A 128 4.00 10.58 6.83
CA ASN A 128 2.65 10.93 7.29
C ASN A 128 2.18 10.08 8.49
N GLY A 129 3.06 9.29 9.11
CA GLY A 129 2.75 8.49 10.30
C GLY A 129 2.01 7.18 10.03
N GLY A 130 2.06 6.69 8.79
CA GLY A 130 1.63 5.34 8.47
C GLY A 130 2.71 4.31 8.81
N SER A 131 2.29 3.07 9.07
CA SER A 131 3.18 1.94 9.31
C SER A 131 3.84 1.43 8.03
N LEU A 132 4.94 0.69 8.20
CA LEU A 132 5.66 0.04 7.09
C LEU A 132 4.77 -0.96 6.32
N SER A 133 3.88 -1.66 7.01
CA SER A 133 2.91 -2.59 6.45
C SER A 133 1.89 -2.97 7.53
N HIS A 134 0.62 -3.05 7.16
CA HIS A 134 -0.44 -3.65 7.96
C HIS A 134 -0.48 -5.17 7.78
N HIS A 135 -0.37 -5.69 6.56
CA HIS A 135 -0.58 -7.13 6.31
C HIS A 135 0.21 -7.76 5.17
N HIS A 136 0.78 -7.01 4.23
CA HIS A 136 1.65 -7.59 3.19
C HIS A 136 3.00 -8.08 3.76
N GLY A 137 3.40 -7.57 4.93
CA GLY A 137 4.69 -7.84 5.55
C GLY A 137 5.84 -7.10 4.87
N VAL A 138 7.06 -7.49 5.24
CA VAL A 138 8.29 -6.79 4.83
C VAL A 138 8.98 -7.51 3.67
N GLY A 139 9.16 -8.83 3.79
CA GLY A 139 9.89 -9.62 2.80
C GLY A 139 11.30 -9.07 2.56
N LYS A 140 11.68 -8.96 1.28
CA LYS A 140 12.88 -8.23 0.82
C LYS A 140 12.58 -6.78 0.44
N ILE A 141 11.38 -6.53 -0.11
CA ILE A 141 10.99 -5.26 -0.75
C ILE A 141 10.98 -4.06 0.20
N ARG A 142 10.74 -4.28 1.50
CA ARG A 142 10.65 -3.22 2.53
C ARG A 142 11.78 -3.29 3.55
N LYS A 143 12.77 -4.14 3.33
CA LYS A 143 13.81 -4.46 4.31
C LYS A 143 14.62 -3.25 4.76
N GLN A 144 14.85 -2.30 3.85
CA GLN A 144 15.59 -1.06 4.09
C GLN A 144 14.96 -0.18 5.17
N TRP A 145 13.64 -0.23 5.37
CA TRP A 145 12.94 0.56 6.41
C TRP A 145 12.70 -0.21 7.71
N LEU A 146 13.00 -1.52 7.74
CA LEU A 146 12.65 -2.36 8.90
C LEU A 146 13.36 -1.88 10.17
N LYS A 147 14.67 -1.64 10.07
CA LYS A 147 15.50 -1.25 11.22
C LYS A 147 15.03 0.06 11.85
N GLU A 148 14.67 1.05 11.04
CA GLU A 148 14.07 2.30 11.52
C GLU A 148 12.69 2.04 12.18
N SER A 149 11.89 1.15 11.60
CA SER A 149 10.54 0.84 12.10
C SER A 149 10.53 0.11 13.45
N ILE A 150 11.55 -0.68 13.77
CA ILE A 150 11.59 -1.50 15.00
C ILE A 150 12.77 -1.22 15.92
N SER A 151 13.55 -0.17 15.64
CA SER A 151 14.84 0.18 16.27
C SER A 151 15.99 -0.82 15.99
N ASP A 152 17.23 -0.34 16.18
CA ASP A 152 18.43 -1.17 16.10
C ASP A 152 18.42 -2.35 17.08
N VAL A 153 17.91 -2.15 18.29
CA VAL A 153 17.83 -3.19 19.33
C VAL A 153 16.82 -4.26 18.90
N GLY A 154 15.63 -3.87 18.46
CA GLY A 154 14.62 -4.80 17.97
C GLY A 154 15.10 -5.61 16.76
N PHE A 155 15.79 -4.96 15.82
CA PHE A 155 16.43 -5.64 14.69
C PHE A 155 17.50 -6.64 15.15
N GLY A 156 18.32 -6.27 16.14
CA GLY A 156 19.32 -7.16 16.75
C GLY A 156 18.71 -8.36 17.46
N MET A 157 17.57 -8.19 18.12
CA MET A 157 16.82 -9.29 18.75
C MET A 157 16.27 -10.28 17.71
N LEU A 158 15.73 -9.81 16.58
CA LEU A 158 15.32 -10.70 15.50
C LEU A 158 16.51 -11.50 14.96
N LYS A 159 17.66 -10.83 14.79
CA LYS A 159 18.89 -11.45 14.31
C LYS A 159 19.41 -12.52 15.26
N SER A 160 19.45 -12.27 16.56
CA SER A 160 19.93 -13.25 17.53
C SER A 160 19.03 -14.50 17.57
N VAL A 161 17.71 -14.34 17.47
CA VAL A 161 16.78 -15.48 17.37
C VAL A 161 17.03 -16.28 16.09
N LYS A 162 17.21 -15.61 14.94
CA LYS A 162 17.51 -16.27 13.65
C LYS A 162 18.82 -17.06 13.72
N GLU A 163 19.88 -16.46 14.25
CA GLU A 163 21.19 -17.09 14.35
C GLU A 163 21.19 -18.29 15.32
N TYR A 164 20.40 -18.22 16.40
CA TYR A 164 20.27 -19.35 17.34
C TYR A 164 19.45 -20.51 16.75
N VAL A 165 18.29 -20.22 16.14
CA VAL A 165 17.37 -21.25 15.64
C VAL A 165 17.83 -21.86 14.32
N ASP A 166 18.47 -21.07 13.45
CA ASP A 166 18.94 -21.52 12.13
C ASP A 166 20.36 -21.00 11.82
N PRO A 167 21.38 -21.49 12.55
CA PRO A 167 22.77 -21.01 12.44
C PRO A 167 23.41 -21.27 11.08
N SER A 168 23.01 -22.34 10.39
CA SER A 168 23.48 -22.66 9.03
C SER A 168 22.67 -21.98 7.92
N ASN A 169 21.68 -21.15 8.30
CA ASN A 169 20.80 -20.42 7.42
C ASN A 169 20.13 -21.29 6.33
N ILE A 170 19.60 -22.45 6.73
CA ILE A 170 18.83 -23.35 5.86
C ILE A 170 17.59 -22.63 5.32
N PHE A 171 16.90 -21.85 6.15
CA PHE A 171 15.81 -20.96 5.75
C PHE A 171 16.36 -19.64 5.20
N GLY A 172 17.06 -19.72 4.07
CA GLY A 172 17.89 -18.65 3.51
C GLY A 172 17.22 -17.71 2.50
N ASN A 173 15.91 -17.46 2.60
CA ASN A 173 15.21 -16.56 1.66
C ASN A 173 15.58 -15.06 1.82
N ARG A 174 16.31 -14.73 2.89
CA ARG A 174 16.82 -13.40 3.27
C ARG A 174 15.74 -12.31 3.41
N ASN A 175 14.54 -12.72 3.79
CA ASN A 175 13.49 -11.79 4.20
C ASN A 175 13.81 -11.22 5.59
N LEU A 176 13.35 -10.00 5.89
CA LEU A 176 13.57 -9.25 7.13
C LEU A 176 15.04 -8.84 7.40
N LEU A 177 15.96 -9.81 7.49
CA LEU A 177 17.34 -9.65 7.95
C LEU A 177 18.37 -9.91 6.88
#